data_AF-A0AAD4MFM1-F1
#
_entry.id   AF-A0AAD4MFM1-F1
#
_cell.length_a   1.000
_cell.length_b   1.000
_cell.length_c   1.000
_cell.angle_alpha   90.00
_cell.angle_beta   90.00
_cell.angle_gamma   90.00
#
_symmetry.space_group_name_H-M   'P 1'
#
loop_
_entity.id
_entity.type
_entity.pdbx_description
1 polymer ?
#
loop_
_entity_poly.entity_id
_entity_poly.type
_entity_poly.pdbx_seq_one_letter_code
_entity_poly.pdbx_strand_id
1 'polypeptide(L)'
;MYPDLDFSSLLAEDQGDFPMDDESHDESSYENDDEPPNEIDERPRLVMTEKKIDGEPLYKLIFQNYLYWKSKETVDGKKTIWRCVKRDRRCTGTLHTLNSNLGVVHGPTQHNHGPDAAASRMIPALSFVRLNDVKQYAATLFETLPDCLDQVASWFEHNYIGAEVRRGGRMVQIQPRFPHQLWNVHQRTIDGQHRTNNYAEAGNRRIQSEMGMETPTMGYFIDRLKLIQRGRDQAHVRWL
;
A
#
# COMPACT_ATOMS: atom_id res chain seq x y z
N MET A 1 42.05 1.71 -20.51
CA MET A 1 41.90 1.91 -21.96
C MET A 1 40.86 0.90 -22.43
N TYR A 2 39.60 1.29 -22.38
CA TYR A 2 38.48 0.52 -22.92
C TYR A 2 38.17 1.11 -24.30
N PRO A 3 37.90 0.30 -25.34
CA PRO A 3 37.56 0.84 -26.64
C PRO A 3 36.10 1.31 -26.66
N ASP A 4 35.89 2.47 -27.27
CA ASP A 4 34.62 3.13 -27.52
C ASP A 4 33.71 2.26 -28.41
N LEU A 5 32.47 2.05 -28.00
CA LEU A 5 31.42 1.48 -28.84
C LEU A 5 30.65 2.63 -29.49
N ASP A 6 30.81 2.74 -30.81
CA ASP A 6 30.07 3.65 -31.68
C ASP A 6 28.62 3.15 -31.87
N PHE A 7 27.65 3.97 -31.49
CA PHE A 7 26.21 3.68 -31.59
C PHE A 7 25.55 4.29 -32.85
N SER A 8 26.33 4.75 -33.82
CA SER A 8 25.79 5.47 -34.99
C SER A 8 25.21 4.57 -36.10
N SER A 9 25.18 3.24 -35.94
CA SER A 9 24.71 2.32 -36.99
C SER A 9 23.35 1.64 -36.75
N LEU A 10 22.56 2.10 -35.76
CA LEU A 10 21.29 1.45 -35.36
C LEU A 10 20.02 2.23 -35.74
N LEU A 11 20.13 3.24 -36.62
CA LEU A 11 19.00 4.06 -37.06
C LEU A 11 18.90 4.20 -38.59
N ALA A 12 19.12 3.12 -39.32
CA ALA A 12 18.83 3.11 -40.75
C ALA A 12 18.02 1.85 -41.12
N GLU A 13 16.89 2.12 -41.79
CA GLU A 13 16.11 1.20 -42.63
C GLU A 13 15.06 0.33 -41.92
N ASP A 14 13.85 0.88 -41.80
CA ASP A 14 12.63 0.15 -42.18
C ASP A 14 11.55 1.15 -42.63
N GLN A 15 11.57 1.52 -43.93
CA GLN A 15 10.44 2.16 -44.59
C GLN A 15 9.61 1.07 -45.25
N GLY A 16 8.76 0.43 -44.45
CA GLY A 16 7.67 -0.41 -44.93
C GLY A 16 6.49 0.46 -45.38
N ASP A 17 6.27 0.48 -46.68
CA ASP A 17 5.12 1.06 -47.38
C ASP A 17 3.85 0.26 -47.00
N PHE A 18 2.94 0.85 -46.21
CA PHE A 18 1.66 0.25 -45.85
C PHE A 18 0.54 0.88 -46.71
N PRO A 19 -0.30 0.08 -47.39
CA PRO A 19 -1.40 0.61 -48.19
C PRO A 19 -2.45 1.28 -47.31
N MET A 20 -2.84 2.49 -47.69
CA MET A 20 -4.01 3.19 -47.14
C MET A 20 -5.28 2.55 -47.68
N ASP A 21 -5.88 1.65 -46.90
CA ASP A 21 -7.25 1.22 -47.13
C ASP A 21 -8.21 2.28 -46.57
N ASP A 22 -9.03 2.81 -47.49
CA ASP A 22 -10.15 3.72 -47.27
C ASP A 22 -11.31 2.96 -46.59
N GLU A 23 -11.27 2.86 -45.26
CA GLU A 23 -12.44 2.53 -44.45
C GLU A 23 -13.02 3.80 -43.84
N SER A 24 -14.04 4.32 -44.51
CA SER A 24 -14.99 5.31 -43.98
C SER A 24 -15.72 4.73 -42.76
N HIS A 25 -15.10 4.84 -41.59
CA HIS A 25 -15.75 4.58 -40.31
C HIS A 25 -16.67 5.74 -39.95
N ASP A 26 -17.97 5.45 -39.99
CA ASP A 26 -19.07 6.27 -39.49
C ASP A 26 -18.89 6.57 -37.99
N GLU A 27 -18.32 7.74 -37.67
CA GLU A 27 -18.20 8.30 -36.32
C GLU A 27 -19.55 8.86 -35.78
N SER A 28 -20.64 8.09 -35.87
CA SER A 28 -21.95 8.55 -35.36
C SER A 28 -22.61 7.61 -34.35
N SER A 29 -21.84 6.80 -33.62
CA SER A 29 -22.35 6.00 -32.49
C SER A 29 -21.37 5.83 -31.33
N TYR A 30 -20.76 6.93 -30.88
CA TYR A 30 -20.38 6.99 -29.46
C TYR A 30 -21.59 7.46 -28.68
N GLU A 31 -22.45 6.51 -28.32
CA GLU A 31 -23.39 6.73 -27.23
C GLU A 31 -22.56 7.20 -26.02
N ASN A 32 -22.94 8.36 -25.47
CA ASN A 32 -22.37 8.84 -24.22
C ASN A 32 -22.81 7.86 -23.12
N ASP A 33 -22.02 6.81 -22.92
CA ASP A 33 -21.99 6.11 -21.66
C ASP A 33 -21.41 7.08 -20.64
N ASP A 34 -22.29 7.93 -20.09
CA ASP A 34 -22.07 8.62 -18.82
C ASP A 34 -21.86 7.52 -17.76
N GLU A 35 -20.67 6.92 -17.73
CA GLU A 35 -20.24 6.04 -16.67
C GLU A 35 -20.27 6.88 -15.39
N PRO A 36 -21.18 6.60 -14.44
CA PRO A 36 -21.38 7.47 -13.29
C PRO A 36 -20.06 7.57 -12.52
N PRO A 37 -19.74 8.75 -11.96
CA PRO A 37 -18.46 9.00 -11.31
C PRO A 37 -18.26 8.01 -10.18
N ASN A 38 -17.43 6.99 -10.43
CA ASN A 38 -16.89 5.99 -9.52
C ASN A 38 -17.41 6.12 -8.09
N GLU A 39 -18.69 5.76 -7.89
CA GLU A 39 -19.35 5.87 -6.59
C GLU A 39 -18.65 4.81 -5.74
N ILE A 40 -17.77 5.25 -4.84
CA ILE A 40 -17.02 4.37 -3.96
C ILE A 40 -18.09 3.58 -3.22
N ASP A 41 -18.27 2.33 -3.63
CA ASP A 41 -19.31 1.44 -3.14
C ASP A 41 -19.10 1.25 -1.63
N GLU A 42 -19.72 2.13 -0.83
CA GLU A 42 -19.63 2.14 0.63
C GLU A 42 -20.33 0.93 1.25
N ARG A 43 -20.77 -0.06 0.45
CA ARG A 43 -21.46 -1.24 0.95
C ARG A 43 -20.57 -2.06 1.88
N PRO A 44 -21.15 -2.67 2.93
CA PRO A 44 -20.43 -3.62 3.77
C PRO A 44 -19.90 -4.79 2.96
N ARG A 45 -18.63 -5.17 3.19
CA ARG A 45 -17.98 -6.28 2.50
C ARG A 45 -17.52 -7.36 3.48
N LEU A 46 -17.73 -8.62 3.11
CA LEU A 46 -17.19 -9.74 3.87
C LEU A 46 -15.75 -10.03 3.43
N VAL A 47 -14.88 -10.24 4.40
CA VAL A 47 -13.49 -10.62 4.21
C VAL A 47 -13.24 -11.94 4.93
N MET A 48 -12.77 -12.93 4.17
CA MET A 48 -12.35 -14.22 4.70
C MET A 48 -11.13 -14.04 5.61
N THR A 49 -11.11 -14.80 6.70
CA THR A 49 -9.94 -14.87 7.58
C THR A 49 -9.31 -16.25 7.51
N GLU A 50 -8.01 -16.32 7.79
CA GLU A 50 -7.26 -17.58 7.82
C GLU A 50 -7.71 -18.51 8.97
N LYS A 51 -8.36 -17.95 10.00
CA LYS A 51 -8.90 -18.73 11.11
C LYS A 51 -10.14 -19.51 10.65
N LYS A 52 -10.15 -20.81 10.96
CA LYS A 52 -11.29 -21.70 10.70
C LYS A 52 -11.88 -22.17 12.02
N ILE A 53 -13.21 -22.34 12.06
CA ILE A 53 -13.91 -23.04 13.15
C ILE A 53 -14.65 -24.21 12.49
N ASP A 54 -14.44 -25.43 13.00
CA ASP A 54 -15.03 -26.66 12.46
C ASP A 54 -14.78 -26.88 10.96
N GLY A 55 -13.65 -26.40 10.45
CA GLY A 55 -13.26 -26.50 9.04
C GLY A 55 -13.79 -25.37 8.16
N GLU A 56 -14.76 -24.58 8.63
CA GLU A 56 -15.34 -23.46 7.90
C GLU A 56 -14.54 -22.16 8.11
N PRO A 57 -14.33 -21.35 7.05
CA PRO A 57 -13.62 -20.09 7.16
C PRO A 57 -14.43 -19.07 7.97
N LEU A 58 -13.77 -18.40 8.91
CA LEU A 58 -14.39 -17.28 9.61
C LEU A 58 -14.39 -16.04 8.71
N TYR A 59 -15.54 -15.41 8.59
CA TYR A 59 -15.70 -14.13 7.90
C TYR A 59 -15.74 -12.98 8.89
N LYS A 60 -15.12 -11.86 8.51
CA LYS A 60 -15.30 -10.55 9.15
C LYS A 60 -15.98 -9.61 8.18
N LEU A 61 -16.71 -8.63 8.70
CA LEU A 61 -17.33 -7.58 7.90
C LEU A 61 -16.46 -6.32 7.98
N ILE A 62 -16.23 -5.67 6.85
CA ILE A 62 -15.61 -4.35 6.75
C ILE A 62 -16.69 -3.36 6.32
N PHE A 63 -16.82 -2.27 7.06
CA PHE A 63 -17.70 -1.16 6.71
C PHE A 63 -17.14 0.13 7.32
N GLN A 64 -17.06 1.20 6.51
CA GLN A 64 -16.45 2.49 6.91
C GLN A 64 -15.08 2.33 7.58
N ASN A 65 -14.25 1.43 7.05
CA ASN A 65 -12.92 1.08 7.57
C ASN A 65 -12.91 0.50 9.00
N TYR A 66 -14.05 0.12 9.57
CA TYR A 66 -14.11 -0.65 10.80
C TYR A 66 -14.31 -2.13 10.50
N LEU A 67 -13.64 -2.98 11.28
CA LEU A 67 -13.78 -4.43 11.22
C LEU A 67 -14.77 -4.92 12.28
N TYR A 68 -15.67 -5.81 11.86
CA TYR A 68 -16.69 -6.40 12.72
C TYR A 68 -16.67 -7.94 12.63
N TRP A 69 -17.09 -8.59 13.72
CA TRP A 69 -17.34 -10.03 13.76
C TRP A 69 -18.85 -10.30 13.87
N LYS A 70 -19.31 -11.42 13.27
CA LYS A 70 -20.71 -11.85 13.34
C LYS A 70 -21.04 -12.24 14.77
N SER A 71 -21.87 -11.45 15.45
CA SER A 71 -22.20 -11.71 16.85
C SER A 71 -23.42 -12.59 17.03
N LYS A 72 -24.50 -12.28 16.34
CA LYS A 72 -25.74 -13.05 16.39
C LYS A 72 -26.55 -12.78 15.15
N GLU A 73 -27.44 -13.70 14.86
CA GLU A 73 -28.45 -13.55 13.84
C GLU A 73 -29.80 -13.36 14.51
N THR A 74 -30.70 -12.59 13.88
CA THR A 74 -32.08 -12.47 14.36
C THR A 74 -32.77 -13.83 14.27
N VAL A 75 -33.72 -14.10 15.17
CA VAL A 75 -34.47 -15.38 15.24
C VAL A 75 -35.11 -15.72 13.89
N ASP A 76 -35.57 -14.71 13.15
CA ASP A 76 -36.17 -14.87 11.82
C ASP A 76 -35.16 -15.15 10.69
N GLY A 77 -33.85 -15.14 10.97
CA GLY A 77 -32.80 -15.33 9.97
C GLY A 77 -32.70 -14.21 8.92
N LYS A 78 -33.30 -13.04 9.18
CA LYS A 78 -33.37 -11.93 8.21
C LYS A 78 -32.22 -10.93 8.34
N LYS A 79 -31.67 -10.79 9.55
CA LYS A 79 -30.66 -9.77 9.87
C LYS A 79 -29.52 -10.39 10.65
N THR A 80 -28.30 -9.94 10.37
CA THR A 80 -27.11 -10.27 11.16
C THR A 80 -26.67 -9.04 11.95
N ILE A 81 -26.30 -9.28 13.20
CA ILE A 81 -25.78 -8.27 14.12
C ILE A 81 -24.27 -8.48 14.22
N TRP A 82 -23.55 -7.44 13.81
CA TRP A 82 -22.11 -7.35 13.79
C TRP A 82 -21.61 -6.46 14.92
N ARG A 83 -20.55 -6.89 15.59
CA ARG A 83 -19.90 -6.12 16.68
C ARG A 83 -18.47 -5.80 16.31
N CYS A 84 -18.00 -4.62 16.69
CA CYS A 84 -16.63 -4.20 16.44
C CYS A 84 -15.63 -5.22 17.02
N VAL A 85 -14.56 -5.49 16.27
CA VAL A 85 -13.50 -6.41 16.71
C VAL A 85 -12.71 -5.87 17.90
N LYS A 86 -12.64 -4.55 18.09
CA LYS A 86 -11.86 -3.90 19.17
C LYS A 86 -12.63 -3.80 20.50
N ARG A 87 -13.37 -4.84 20.87
CA ARG A 87 -14.10 -4.91 22.15
C ARG A 87 -13.17 -4.92 23.37
N ASP A 88 -11.93 -5.38 23.19
CA ASP A 88 -10.83 -5.24 24.16
C ASP A 88 -10.58 -3.77 24.54
N ARG A 89 -10.82 -2.83 23.61
CA ARG A 89 -10.76 -1.38 23.87
C ARG A 89 -12.07 -0.79 24.40
N ARG A 90 -12.96 -1.64 24.94
CA ARG A 90 -14.30 -1.27 25.40
C ARG A 90 -15.17 -0.62 24.31
N CYS A 91 -14.89 -0.90 23.04
CA CYS A 91 -15.68 -0.37 21.93
C CYS A 91 -17.09 -0.98 21.92
N THR A 92 -18.09 -0.13 21.72
CA THR A 92 -19.51 -0.46 21.58
C THR A 92 -20.03 -0.35 20.14
N GLY A 93 -19.12 -0.25 19.17
CA GLY A 93 -19.46 -0.20 17.74
C GLY A 93 -20.24 -1.44 17.30
N THR A 94 -21.42 -1.23 16.74
CA THR A 94 -22.36 -2.28 16.32
C THR A 94 -23.04 -1.89 15.01
N LEU A 95 -23.21 -2.87 14.15
CA LEU A 95 -23.76 -2.72 12.79
C LEU A 95 -24.72 -3.88 12.53
N HIS A 96 -25.92 -3.60 12.02
CA HIS A 96 -26.89 -4.63 11.65
C HIS A 96 -27.07 -4.61 10.14
N THR A 97 -26.94 -5.76 9.49
CA THR A 97 -27.14 -5.90 8.05
C THR A 97 -28.26 -6.88 7.74
N LEU A 98 -28.87 -6.75 6.57
CA LEU A 98 -29.68 -7.82 5.98
C LEU A 98 -28.80 -9.00 5.58
N ASN A 99 -29.32 -10.21 5.72
CA ASN A 99 -28.60 -11.41 5.32
C ASN A 99 -28.60 -11.62 3.80
N SER A 100 -29.61 -11.11 3.11
CA SER A 100 -29.78 -11.29 1.67
C SER A 100 -28.74 -10.54 0.84
N ASN A 101 -28.40 -9.31 1.25
CA ASN A 101 -27.56 -8.40 0.44
C ASN A 101 -26.58 -7.55 1.24
N LEU A 102 -26.39 -7.84 2.54
CA LEU A 102 -25.57 -7.03 3.45
C LEU A 102 -26.01 -5.55 3.56
N GLY A 103 -27.22 -5.19 3.13
CA GLY A 103 -27.74 -3.83 3.25
C GLY A 103 -27.79 -3.40 4.71
N VAL A 104 -27.26 -2.22 5.03
CA VAL A 104 -27.22 -1.71 6.40
C VAL A 104 -28.63 -1.38 6.87
N VAL A 105 -29.05 -2.00 7.97
CA VAL A 105 -30.36 -1.79 8.60
C VAL A 105 -30.26 -0.86 9.80
N HIS A 106 -29.15 -0.91 10.54
CA HIS A 106 -28.93 -0.09 11.73
C HIS A 106 -27.43 0.05 12.03
N GLY A 107 -27.02 1.26 12.43
CA GLY A 107 -25.61 1.58 12.71
C GLY A 107 -24.83 1.97 11.45
N PRO A 108 -23.48 2.05 11.54
CA PRO A 108 -22.67 1.70 12.69
C PRO A 108 -22.83 2.68 13.85
N THR A 109 -22.92 2.17 15.07
CA THR A 109 -22.84 3.02 16.27
C THR A 109 -21.44 3.62 16.42
N GLN A 110 -21.34 4.74 17.14
CA GLN A 110 -20.08 5.45 17.36
C GLN A 110 -19.03 4.53 17.98
N HIS A 111 -17.81 4.58 17.43
CA HIS A 111 -16.64 3.90 17.96
C HIS A 111 -15.86 4.84 18.88
N ASN A 112 -15.18 4.28 19.87
CA ASN A 112 -14.30 5.02 20.78
C ASN A 112 -12.82 4.94 20.38
N HIS A 113 -12.56 4.48 19.16
CA HIS A 113 -11.25 4.36 18.54
C HIS A 113 -11.37 4.73 17.06
N GLY A 114 -10.27 5.12 16.43
CA GLY A 114 -10.24 5.32 14.98
C GLY A 114 -10.47 4.01 14.19
N PRO A 115 -10.87 4.09 12.91
CA PRO A 115 -10.96 2.96 11.99
C PRO A 115 -9.70 2.07 11.95
N ASP A 116 -9.90 0.83 11.50
CA ASP A 116 -8.86 -0.18 11.45
C ASP A 116 -7.78 0.18 10.42
N ALA A 117 -6.61 -0.45 10.57
CA ALA A 117 -5.40 -0.21 9.80
C ALA A 117 -5.55 -0.46 8.28
N ALA A 118 -6.70 -0.95 7.81
CA ALA A 118 -7.00 -1.09 6.40
C ALA A 118 -6.89 0.27 5.67
N ALA A 119 -7.49 1.33 6.22
CA ALA A 119 -7.38 2.67 5.65
C ALA A 119 -5.93 3.19 5.70
N SER A 120 -5.22 2.97 6.82
CA SER A 120 -3.83 3.40 6.95
C SER A 120 -2.88 2.64 6.00
N ARG A 121 -3.26 1.44 5.51
CA ARG A 121 -2.49 0.69 4.50
C ARG A 121 -2.56 1.31 3.10
N MET A 122 -3.55 2.15 2.83
CA MET A 122 -3.64 2.84 1.53
C MET A 122 -2.54 3.91 1.39
N ILE A 123 -2.11 4.53 2.49
CA ILE A 123 -1.02 5.52 2.51
C ILE A 123 0.29 4.93 1.95
N PRO A 124 0.85 3.82 2.48
CA PRO A 124 2.04 3.21 1.90
C PRO A 124 1.81 2.61 0.50
N ALA A 125 0.56 2.33 0.11
CA ALA A 125 0.25 1.88 -1.25
C ALA A 125 0.59 2.93 -2.33
N LEU A 126 0.67 4.22 -1.96
CA LEU A 126 1.15 5.28 -2.85
C LEU A 126 2.57 5.02 -3.41
N SER A 127 3.38 4.19 -2.73
CA SER A 127 4.70 3.79 -3.24
C SER A 127 4.64 2.96 -4.53
N PHE A 128 3.48 2.39 -4.85
CA PHE A 128 3.24 1.60 -6.06
C PHE A 128 2.57 2.39 -7.18
N VAL A 129 2.31 3.69 -7.00
CA VAL A 129 1.73 4.57 -8.03
C VAL A 129 2.85 5.09 -8.94
N ARG A 130 2.56 5.34 -10.23
CA ARG A 130 3.52 5.99 -11.14
C ARG A 130 3.96 7.33 -10.57
N LEU A 131 5.25 7.65 -10.65
CA LEU A 131 5.83 8.88 -10.06
C LEU A 131 5.06 10.16 -10.42
N ASN A 132 4.62 10.29 -11.67
CA ASN A 132 3.90 11.47 -12.16
C ASN A 132 2.50 11.60 -11.56
N ASP A 133 1.88 10.49 -11.15
CA ASP A 133 0.50 10.46 -10.69
C ASP A 133 0.41 10.46 -9.16
N VAL A 134 1.54 10.28 -8.44
CA VAL A 134 1.59 10.17 -6.96
C VAL A 134 0.82 11.28 -6.27
N LYS A 135 0.99 12.53 -6.72
CA LYS A 135 0.32 13.69 -6.09
C LYS A 135 -1.20 13.67 -6.28
N GLN A 136 -1.64 13.32 -7.49
CA GLN A 136 -3.06 13.26 -7.83
C GLN A 136 -3.75 12.18 -6.99
N TYR A 137 -3.21 10.96 -6.97
CA TYR A 137 -3.77 9.87 -6.18
C TYR A 137 -3.67 10.13 -4.67
N ALA A 138 -2.62 10.83 -4.21
CA ALA A 138 -2.52 11.24 -2.81
C ALA A 138 -3.63 12.23 -2.41
N ALA A 139 -3.93 13.23 -3.24
CA ALA A 139 -5.01 14.18 -2.99
C ALA A 139 -6.37 13.47 -2.86
N THR A 140 -6.70 12.62 -3.84
CA THR A 140 -7.95 11.82 -3.80
C THR A 140 -7.98 10.87 -2.61
N LEU A 141 -6.85 10.26 -2.26
CA LEU A 141 -6.78 9.39 -1.09
C LEU A 141 -7.05 10.18 0.19
N PHE A 142 -6.40 11.33 0.40
CA PHE A 142 -6.55 12.09 1.64
C PHE A 142 -7.95 12.66 1.83
N GLU A 143 -8.67 12.96 0.75
CA GLU A 143 -10.10 13.34 0.82
C GLU A 143 -11.02 12.19 1.25
N THR A 144 -10.60 10.94 1.04
CA THR A 144 -11.41 9.74 1.37
C THR A 144 -10.95 9.03 2.65
N LEU A 145 -9.85 9.49 3.25
CA LEU A 145 -9.37 8.93 4.51
C LEU A 145 -10.29 9.35 5.66
N PRO A 146 -10.54 8.47 6.64
CA PRO A 146 -11.28 8.85 7.84
C PRO A 146 -10.54 9.90 8.68
N ASP A 147 -11.28 10.82 9.30
CA ASP A 147 -10.76 11.94 10.12
C ASP A 147 -9.72 11.51 11.18
N CYS A 148 -9.82 10.29 11.70
CA CYS A 148 -8.85 9.80 12.69
C CYS A 148 -7.42 9.67 12.13
N LEU A 149 -7.26 9.67 10.81
CA LEU A 149 -5.98 9.57 10.10
C LEU A 149 -5.46 10.93 9.65
N ASP A 150 -6.17 12.04 9.87
CA ASP A 150 -5.78 13.38 9.44
C ASP A 150 -4.36 13.75 9.87
N GLN A 151 -3.99 13.41 11.12
CA GLN A 151 -2.66 13.69 11.62
C GLN A 151 -1.57 12.92 10.85
N VAL A 152 -1.84 11.67 10.48
CA VAL A 152 -0.92 10.84 9.71
C VAL A 152 -0.87 11.28 8.25
N ALA A 153 -2.04 11.58 7.66
CA ALA A 153 -2.17 12.09 6.30
C ALA A 153 -1.42 13.41 6.14
N SER A 154 -1.67 14.38 7.04
CA SER A 154 -0.99 15.68 7.04
C SER A 154 0.52 15.54 7.22
N TRP A 155 0.98 14.66 8.13
CA TRP A 155 2.40 14.38 8.27
C TRP A 155 3.00 13.77 7.00
N PHE A 156 2.31 12.82 6.37
CA PHE A 156 2.79 12.14 5.17
C PHE A 156 2.82 13.09 3.97
N GLU A 157 1.78 13.90 3.79
CA GLU A 157 1.70 14.93 2.76
C GLU A 157 2.90 15.87 2.84
N HIS A 158 3.19 16.40 4.05
CA HIS A 158 4.29 17.33 4.26
C HIS A 158 5.67 16.71 4.00
N ASN A 159 5.89 15.45 4.39
CA ASN A 159 7.20 14.82 4.31
C ASN A 159 7.47 14.13 2.97
N TYR A 160 6.45 13.55 2.33
CA TYR A 160 6.62 12.64 1.19
C TYR A 160 5.91 13.10 -0.08
N ILE A 161 4.82 13.88 -0.01
CA ILE A 161 4.09 14.33 -1.21
C ILE A 161 4.52 15.73 -1.65
N GLY A 162 4.62 16.66 -0.69
CA GLY A 162 4.74 18.09 -0.92
C GLY A 162 3.35 18.76 -0.90
N ALA A 163 3.32 20.06 -0.62
CA ALA A 163 2.08 20.82 -0.49
C ALA A 163 2.07 22.02 -1.45
N GLU A 164 0.90 22.40 -1.96
CA GLU A 164 0.73 23.65 -2.71
C GLU A 164 0.17 24.72 -1.78
N VAL A 165 0.93 25.80 -1.58
CA VAL A 165 0.53 26.88 -0.67
C VAL A 165 0.44 28.18 -1.42
N ARG A 166 -0.64 28.93 -1.18
CA ARG A 166 -0.78 30.29 -1.70
C ARG A 166 0.04 31.26 -0.85
N ARG A 167 1.10 31.84 -1.41
CA ARG A 167 1.86 32.92 -0.78
C ARG A 167 1.79 34.17 -1.65
N GLY A 168 1.22 35.25 -1.10
CA GLY A 168 1.17 36.55 -1.77
C GLY A 168 0.43 36.53 -3.11
N GLY A 169 -0.61 35.71 -3.26
CA GLY A 169 -1.35 35.60 -4.53
C GLY A 169 -0.83 34.55 -5.50
N ARG A 170 0.38 34.03 -5.30
CA ARG A 170 0.99 33.01 -6.17
C ARG A 170 0.90 31.62 -5.53
N MET A 171 0.59 30.60 -6.33
CA MET A 171 0.74 29.20 -5.92
C MET A 171 2.23 28.85 -5.88
N VAL A 172 2.69 28.40 -4.72
CA VAL A 172 4.07 27.97 -4.49
C VAL A 172 4.05 26.51 -4.09
N GLN A 173 4.79 25.69 -4.83
CA GLN A 173 4.94 24.27 -4.54
C GLN A 173 6.04 24.08 -3.48
N ILE A 174 5.65 23.54 -2.33
CA ILE A 174 6.56 23.09 -1.28
C ILE A 174 7.01 21.69 -1.63
N GLN A 175 8.32 21.54 -1.85
CA GLN A 175 8.90 20.23 -2.16
C GLN A 175 8.88 19.33 -0.91
N PRO A 176 8.58 18.02 -1.07
CA PRO A 176 8.63 17.09 0.03
C PRO A 176 10.06 16.97 0.57
N ARG A 177 10.18 16.70 1.87
CA ARG A 177 11.47 16.39 2.51
C ARG A 177 12.14 15.16 1.89
N PHE A 178 11.34 14.19 1.47
CA PHE A 178 11.79 12.97 0.82
C PHE A 178 11.24 12.93 -0.62
N PRO A 179 12.08 13.17 -1.64
CA PRO A 179 11.69 13.07 -3.04
C PRO A 179 11.05 11.73 -3.39
N HIS A 180 10.07 11.74 -4.28
CA HIS A 180 9.28 10.55 -4.67
C HIS A 180 10.16 9.40 -5.16
N GLN A 181 11.24 9.71 -5.88
CA GLN A 181 12.20 8.76 -6.42
C GLN A 181 12.92 7.92 -5.34
N LEU A 182 13.00 8.41 -4.10
CA LEU A 182 13.69 7.69 -3.02
C LEU A 182 12.84 6.57 -2.42
N TRP A 183 11.52 6.73 -2.40
CA TRP A 183 10.61 5.83 -1.68
C TRP A 183 9.62 5.09 -2.60
N ASN A 184 9.43 5.57 -3.82
CA ASN A 184 8.58 4.91 -4.80
C ASN A 184 9.22 3.61 -5.31
N VAL A 185 8.39 2.56 -5.45
CA VAL A 185 8.79 1.22 -5.87
C VAL A 185 8.02 0.74 -7.11
N HIS A 186 7.23 1.61 -7.75
CA HIS A 186 6.39 1.26 -8.91
C HIS A 186 7.22 0.62 -10.03
N GLN A 187 8.21 1.35 -10.56
CA GLN A 187 9.02 0.88 -11.68
C GLN A 187 9.76 -0.42 -11.34
N ARG A 188 10.36 -0.49 -10.15
CA ARG A 188 11.06 -1.71 -9.68
C ARG A 188 10.13 -2.92 -9.57
N THR A 189 8.87 -2.69 -9.22
CA THR A 189 7.87 -3.76 -9.10
C THR A 189 7.47 -4.27 -10.49
N ILE A 190 7.29 -3.38 -11.46
CA ILE A 190 7.02 -3.73 -12.86
C ILE A 190 8.22 -4.48 -13.46
N ASP A 191 9.43 -4.00 -13.20
CA ASP A 191 10.67 -4.60 -13.72
C ASP A 191 11.05 -5.92 -13.03
N GLY A 192 10.26 -6.39 -12.06
CA GLY A 192 10.55 -7.60 -11.28
C GLY A 192 11.86 -7.52 -10.48
N GLN A 193 12.39 -6.31 -10.26
CA GLN A 193 13.65 -6.11 -9.57
C GLN A 193 13.54 -6.49 -8.09
N HIS A 194 14.63 -7.00 -7.54
CA HIS A 194 14.71 -7.32 -6.12
C HIS A 194 14.37 -6.08 -5.29
N ARG A 195 13.38 -6.22 -4.40
CA ARG A 195 13.11 -5.21 -3.38
C ARG A 195 14.36 -5.11 -2.49
N THR A 196 14.86 -3.92 -2.26
CA THR A 196 16.04 -3.66 -1.41
C THR A 196 15.93 -4.29 -0.02
N ASN A 197 14.70 -4.50 0.44
CA ASN A 197 14.41 -5.22 1.67
C ASN A 197 14.93 -6.67 1.67
N ASN A 198 14.97 -7.38 0.53
CA ASN A 198 15.42 -8.79 0.53
C ASN A 198 16.90 -8.92 0.86
N TYR A 199 17.75 -8.02 0.34
CA TYR A 199 19.18 -8.01 0.64
C TYR A 199 19.45 -7.50 2.06
N ALA A 200 18.73 -6.46 2.50
CA ALA A 200 18.84 -5.95 3.86
C ALA A 200 18.37 -6.98 4.90
N GLU A 201 17.25 -7.66 4.66
CA GLU A 201 16.77 -8.76 5.49
C GLU A 201 17.71 -9.97 5.45
N ALA A 202 18.26 -10.33 4.29
CA ALA A 202 19.24 -11.41 4.19
C ALA A 202 20.52 -11.07 4.99
N GLY A 203 20.99 -9.82 4.89
CA GLY A 203 22.08 -9.30 5.70
C GLY A 203 21.73 -9.30 7.19
N ASN A 204 20.54 -8.86 7.56
CA ASN A 204 20.09 -8.83 8.95
C ASN A 204 19.95 -10.25 9.53
N ARG A 205 19.38 -11.20 8.78
CA ARG A 205 19.33 -12.62 9.14
C ARG A 205 20.73 -13.21 9.34
N ARG A 206 21.67 -12.89 8.44
CA ARG A 206 23.07 -13.30 8.55
C ARG A 206 23.71 -12.72 9.82
N ILE A 207 23.52 -11.44 10.09
CA ILE A 207 24.06 -10.78 11.29
C ILE A 207 23.44 -11.36 12.57
N GLN A 208 22.13 -11.56 12.61
CA GLN A 208 21.45 -12.18 13.76
C GLN A 208 21.96 -13.60 14.03
N SER A 209 22.16 -14.41 12.99
CA SER A 209 22.75 -15.75 13.09
C SER A 209 24.17 -15.70 13.68
N GLU A 210 25.00 -14.75 13.22
CA GLU A 210 26.37 -14.58 13.71
C GLU A 210 26.43 -13.99 15.14
N MET A 211 25.42 -13.23 15.56
CA MET A 211 25.32 -12.63 16.90
C MET A 211 24.72 -13.57 17.95
N GLY A 212 23.86 -14.51 17.54
CA GLY A 212 23.15 -15.43 18.43
C GLY A 212 22.12 -14.76 19.35
N MET A 213 21.72 -13.52 19.05
CA MET A 213 20.80 -12.72 19.85
C MET A 213 19.94 -11.82 18.95
N GLU A 214 18.67 -11.64 19.29
CA GLU A 214 17.72 -10.81 18.53
C GLU A 214 17.96 -9.30 18.71
N THR A 215 18.44 -8.87 19.88
CA THR A 215 18.66 -7.46 20.23
C THR A 215 19.98 -7.26 20.97
N PRO A 216 21.12 -7.24 20.25
CA PRO A 216 22.43 -7.04 20.86
C PRO A 216 22.60 -5.61 21.39
N THR A 217 23.26 -5.45 22.53
CA THR A 217 23.74 -4.13 22.98
C THR A 217 24.86 -3.65 22.06
N MET A 218 25.07 -2.33 21.96
CA MET A 218 26.12 -1.78 21.09
C MET A 218 27.51 -2.34 21.42
N GLY A 219 27.81 -2.56 22.70
CA GLY A 219 29.07 -3.18 23.13
C GLY A 219 29.20 -4.63 22.64
N TYR A 220 28.19 -5.45 22.89
CA TYR A 220 28.16 -6.84 22.42
C TYR A 220 28.26 -6.94 20.89
N PHE A 221 27.58 -6.03 20.17
CA PHE A 221 27.65 -5.93 18.72
C PHE A 221 29.08 -5.70 18.23
N ILE A 222 29.78 -4.72 18.81
CA ILE A 222 31.18 -4.39 18.44
C ILE A 222 32.11 -5.56 18.75
N ASP A 223 31.95 -6.21 19.91
CA ASP A 223 32.81 -7.32 20.32
C ASP A 223 32.63 -8.56 19.44
N ARG A 224 31.39 -8.87 19.04
CA ARG A 224 31.11 -9.95 18.09
C ARG A 224 31.65 -9.65 16.70
N LEU A 225 31.55 -8.41 16.21
CA LEU A 225 32.16 -8.04 14.92
C LEU A 225 33.69 -8.24 14.95
N LYS A 226 34.36 -7.84 16.03
CA LYS A 226 35.80 -8.07 16.21
C LYS A 226 36.14 -9.56 16.22
N LEU A 227 35.32 -10.39 16.85
CA LEU A 227 35.51 -11.85 16.89
C LEU A 227 35.39 -12.49 15.50
N ILE A 228 34.34 -12.13 14.75
CA ILE A 228 34.11 -12.61 13.38
C ILE A 228 35.26 -12.18 12.46
N GLN A 229 35.69 -10.93 12.57
CA GLN A 229 36.81 -10.39 11.80
C GLN A 229 38.10 -11.19 12.06
N ARG A 230 38.45 -11.42 13.33
CA ARG A 230 39.63 -12.22 13.72
C ARG A 230 39.59 -13.64 13.15
N GLY A 231 38.43 -14.30 13.19
CA GLY A 231 38.27 -15.65 12.65
C GLY A 231 38.45 -15.72 11.14
N ARG A 232 37.99 -14.71 10.40
CA ARG A 232 38.12 -14.62 8.94
C ARG A 232 39.52 -14.22 8.49
N ASP A 233 40.17 -13.31 9.22
CA ASP A 233 41.55 -12.88 8.93
C ASP A 233 42.54 -14.03 9.14
N GLN A 234 42.34 -14.87 10.18
CA GLN A 234 43.13 -16.09 10.38
C GLN A 234 42.96 -17.11 9.25
N ALA A 235 41.79 -17.17 8.61
CA ALA A 235 41.56 -18.03 7.46
C ALA A 235 42.28 -17.52 6.20
N HIS A 236 42.39 -16.21 6.01
CA HIS A 236 43.10 -15.61 4.86
C HIS A 236 44.63 -15.76 4.94
N VAL A 237 45.22 -15.70 6.14
CA VAL A 237 46.67 -15.88 6.34
C VAL A 237 47.11 -17.35 6.11
N ARG A 238 46.17 -18.31 6.09
CA ARG A 238 46.46 -19.72 5.77
C ARG A 238 46.52 -20.05 4.27
N TRP A 239 46.19 -19.10 3.40
CA TRP A 239 46.19 -19.28 1.94
C TRP A 239 47.16 -18.32 1.22
N LEU A 240 48.07 -17.69 1.96
CA LEU A 240 49.28 -17.03 1.47
C LEU A 240 50.50 -17.80 2.01
#